data_AF-A0A5E7I3X6-F1
#
_entry.id   AF-A0A5E7I3X6-F1
#
_cell.length_a   1.000
_cell.length_b   1.000
_cell.length_c   1.000
_cell.angle_alpha   90.00
_cell.angle_beta   90.00
_cell.angle_gamma   90.00
#
_symmetry.space_group_name_H-M   'P 1'
#
loop_
_entity.id
_entity.type
_entity.pdbx_description
1 polymer ?
#
loop_
_entity_poly.entity_id
_entity_poly.type
_entity_poly.pdbx_seq_one_letter_code
_entity_poly.pdbx_strand_id
1 'polypeptide(L)'
;MLESNVTVGDKEVVASGSLVIPKDAESATVGVKDLKFNFIFISDGGDPTLSYQGGGKELNIIIKNYAGGTSIGRTRDFMKVGNIGSSKLGLAYTVRVNNNLSRTLIYTFVKFPMELPSVESEAVDE
;
A
#
# COMPACT_ATOMS: atom_id res chain seq x y z
N MET A 1 -20.88 19.09 9.41
CA MET A 1 -19.64 18.34 9.09
C MET A 1 -19.96 17.51 7.86
N LEU A 2 -19.21 17.63 6.77
CA LEU A 2 -19.46 16.87 5.55
C LEU A 2 -18.79 15.50 5.71
N GLU A 3 -19.57 14.43 5.77
CA GLU A 3 -19.04 13.06 5.69
C GLU A 3 -18.90 12.71 4.22
N SER A 4 -17.67 12.66 3.73
CA SER A 4 -17.37 12.17 2.38
C SER A 4 -16.82 10.77 2.48
N ASN A 5 -17.47 9.81 1.82
CA ASN A 5 -16.92 8.49 1.56
C ASN A 5 -16.39 8.44 0.12
N VAL A 6 -15.22 7.85 -0.06
CA VAL A 6 -14.64 7.61 -1.40
C VAL A 6 -14.52 6.10 -1.58
N THR A 7 -14.96 5.59 -2.72
CA THR A 7 -14.84 4.17 -3.06
C THR A 7 -14.11 3.98 -4.39
N VAL A 8 -13.43 2.84 -4.53
CA VAL A 8 -12.83 2.37 -5.78
C VAL A 8 -13.39 0.98 -6.05
N GLY A 9 -14.42 0.92 -6.91
CA GLY A 9 -15.24 -0.28 -7.05
C GLY A 9 -15.99 -0.58 -5.76
N ASP A 10 -15.80 -1.79 -5.24
CA ASP A 10 -16.39 -2.30 -3.99
C ASP A 10 -15.56 -1.99 -2.73
N LYS A 11 -14.45 -1.26 -2.88
CA LYS A 11 -13.49 -1.01 -1.79
C LYS A 11 -13.62 0.42 -1.29
N GLU A 12 -13.65 0.59 0.03
CA GLU A 12 -13.72 1.90 0.69
C GLU A 12 -12.31 2.48 0.85
N VAL A 13 -12.08 3.73 0.44
CA VAL A 13 -10.78 4.41 0.62
C VAL A 13 -10.65 4.85 2.09
N VAL A 14 -9.62 4.35 2.75
CA VAL A 14 -9.32 4.66 4.16
C VAL A 14 -8.39 5.87 4.28
N ALA A 15 -7.40 5.96 3.40
CA ALA A 15 -6.46 7.06 3.34
C ALA A 15 -5.83 7.12 1.95
N SER A 16 -5.58 8.32 1.43
CA SER A 16 -4.79 8.50 0.21
C SER A 16 -4.00 9.79 0.28
N GLY A 17 -2.88 9.85 -0.43
CA GLY A 17 -2.04 11.03 -0.40
C GLY A 17 -0.88 10.98 -1.37
N SER A 18 -0.19 12.12 -1.45
CA SER A 18 1.06 12.25 -2.18
C SER A 18 2.10 12.93 -1.29
N LEU A 19 3.32 12.41 -1.31
CA LEU A 19 4.46 12.88 -0.53
C LEU A 19 5.63 13.15 -1.47
N VAL A 20 6.28 14.29 -1.30
CA VAL A 20 7.59 14.57 -1.91
C VAL A 20 8.67 14.21 -0.91
N ILE A 21 9.55 13.30 -1.30
CA ILE A 21 10.61 12.72 -0.48
C ILE A 21 11.93 13.29 -1.00
N PRO A 22 12.65 14.10 -0.19
CA PRO A 22 13.95 14.66 -0.55
C PRO A 22 14.96 13.60 -0.98
N LYS A 23 15.96 13.95 -1.80
CA LYS A 23 16.95 13.00 -2.36
C LYS A 23 17.71 12.23 -1.26
N ASP A 24 18.00 12.90 -0.16
CA ASP A 24 18.79 12.45 0.99
C ASP A 24 17.98 11.63 2.01
N ALA A 25 16.65 11.63 1.93
CA ALA A 25 15.83 10.81 2.81
C ALA A 25 15.95 9.33 2.44
N GLU A 26 16.36 8.48 3.38
CA GLU A 26 16.46 7.04 3.15
C GLU A 26 15.10 6.33 3.26
N SER A 27 14.11 6.98 3.86
CA SER A 27 12.78 6.39 4.02
C SER A 27 11.65 7.42 4.10
N ALA A 28 10.43 6.93 3.96
CA ALA A 28 9.19 7.63 4.29
C ALA A 28 8.21 6.68 4.97
N THR A 29 7.55 7.13 6.03
CA THR A 29 6.57 6.32 6.76
C THR A 29 5.18 6.89 6.60
N VAL A 30 4.24 6.02 6.24
CA VAL A 30 2.80 6.33 6.26
C VAL A 30 2.14 5.52 7.38
N GLY A 31 1.45 6.21 8.29
CA GLY A 31 0.69 5.60 9.37
C GLY A 31 -0.81 5.59 9.06
N VAL A 32 -1.48 4.45 9.27
CA VAL A 32 -2.94 4.33 9.18
C VAL A 32 -3.43 3.61 10.43
N LYS A 33 -4.13 4.35 11.32
CA LYS A 33 -4.47 3.89 12.67
C LYS A 33 -3.22 3.43 13.43
N ASP A 34 -3.13 2.15 13.78
CA ASP A 34 -2.01 1.52 14.48
C ASP A 34 -1.04 0.78 13.55
N LEU A 35 -1.25 0.88 12.24
CA LEU A 35 -0.40 0.27 11.22
C LEU A 35 0.63 1.27 10.68
N LYS A 36 1.85 0.80 10.43
CA LYS A 36 2.96 1.57 9.86
C LYS A 36 3.45 0.93 8.57
N PHE A 37 3.62 1.76 7.54
CA PHE A 37 4.13 1.37 6.24
C PHE A 37 5.38 2.18 5.93
N ASN A 38 6.55 1.54 5.97
CA ASN A 38 7.84 2.19 5.76
C ASN A 38 8.32 1.94 4.35
N PHE A 39 8.42 2.98 3.53
CA PHE A 39 9.04 2.95 2.22
C PHE A 39 10.53 3.21 2.41
N ILE A 40 11.36 2.19 2.24
CA ILE A 40 12.81 2.25 2.46
C ILE A 40 13.49 2.25 1.09
N PHE A 41 14.36 3.23 0.86
CA PHE A 41 15.03 3.43 -0.41
C PHE A 41 16.52 3.11 -0.31
N ILE A 42 16.99 2.16 -1.11
CA ILE A 42 18.38 1.69 -1.10
C ILE A 42 19.01 1.96 -2.47
N SER A 43 20.25 2.47 -2.49
CA SER A 43 21.04 2.64 -3.71
C SER A 43 22.45 2.11 -3.49
N ASP A 44 22.73 0.90 -3.99
CA ASP A 44 24.03 0.24 -3.88
C ASP A 44 24.68 -0.07 -5.24
N GLY A 45 24.05 0.37 -6.34
CA GLY A 45 24.57 0.21 -7.70
C GLY A 45 24.31 -1.16 -8.33
N GLY A 46 23.61 -2.07 -7.63
CA GLY A 46 23.16 -3.35 -8.17
C GLY A 46 21.86 -3.26 -8.97
N ASP A 47 21.23 -4.42 -9.16
CA ASP A 47 19.95 -4.50 -9.87
C ASP A 47 18.80 -3.88 -9.08
N PRO A 48 17.78 -3.32 -9.75
CA PRO A 48 16.62 -2.82 -9.04
C PRO A 48 15.74 -3.96 -8.53
N THR A 49 15.36 -3.89 -7.27
CA THR A 49 14.51 -4.91 -6.63
C THR A 49 13.44 -4.28 -5.75
N LEU A 50 12.35 -5.02 -5.56
CA LEU A 50 11.26 -4.69 -4.66
C LEU A 50 11.04 -5.86 -3.71
N SER A 51 11.09 -5.61 -2.41
CA SER A 51 10.82 -6.63 -1.41
C SER A 51 9.98 -6.10 -0.25
N TYR A 52 9.33 -7.03 0.44
CA TYR A 52 8.45 -6.75 1.56
C TYR A 52 8.99 -7.49 2.78
N GLN A 53 9.12 -6.79 3.90
CA GLN A 53 9.59 -7.36 5.15
C GLN A 53 8.69 -6.87 6.30
N GLY A 54 8.43 -7.74 7.26
CA GLY A 54 7.61 -7.41 8.43
C GLY A 54 6.31 -8.21 8.47
N GLY A 55 5.41 -7.77 9.35
CA GLY A 55 4.16 -8.45 9.66
C GLY A 55 3.50 -7.86 10.92
N GLY A 56 2.21 -8.11 11.09
CA GLY A 56 1.44 -7.55 12.20
C GLY A 56 1.12 -6.07 11.96
N LYS A 57 1.77 -5.18 12.72
CA LYS A 57 1.50 -3.73 12.69
C LYS A 57 2.46 -2.92 11.81
N GLU A 58 3.53 -3.53 11.32
CA GLU A 58 4.56 -2.83 10.56
C GLU A 58 4.93 -3.60 9.30
N LEU A 59 4.95 -2.89 8.17
CA LEU A 59 5.36 -3.41 6.88
C LEU A 59 6.43 -2.50 6.28
N ASN A 60 7.59 -3.06 5.99
CA ASN A 60 8.67 -2.42 5.27
C ASN A 60 8.55 -2.78 3.78
N ILE A 61 8.54 -1.75 2.95
CA ILE A 61 8.51 -1.80 1.49
C ILE A 61 9.87 -1.31 1.02
N ILE A 62 10.74 -2.24 0.68
CA ILE A 62 12.14 -1.95 0.34
C ILE A 62 12.25 -1.81 -1.17
N ILE A 63 12.64 -0.62 -1.60
CA ILE A 63 12.77 -0.22 -3.00
C ILE A 63 14.25 0.05 -3.28
N LYS A 64 14.89 -0.87 -3.98
CA LYS A 64 16.34 -0.86 -4.20
C LYS A 64 16.69 -0.48 -5.65
N ASN A 65 17.75 0.30 -5.82
CA ASN A 65 18.33 0.78 -7.09
C ASN A 65 17.30 1.33 -8.10
N TYR A 66 16.24 1.97 -7.61
CA TYR A 66 15.17 2.48 -8.46
C TYR A 66 15.58 3.79 -9.14
N ALA A 67 15.80 3.75 -10.46
CA ALA A 67 16.28 4.89 -11.26
C ALA A 67 15.20 5.69 -12.01
N GLY A 68 13.92 5.33 -11.86
CA GLY A 68 12.82 5.91 -12.65
C GLY A 68 12.75 5.31 -14.06
N GLY A 69 11.56 4.85 -14.45
CA GLY A 69 11.35 4.06 -15.67
C GLY A 69 10.62 2.74 -15.40
N THR A 70 9.36 2.72 -15.84
CA THR A 70 8.40 1.62 -16.04
C THR A 70 8.21 0.38 -15.15
N SER A 71 8.96 0.04 -14.08
CA SER A 71 8.65 -1.28 -13.47
C SER A 71 8.73 -1.51 -11.96
N ILE A 72 9.61 -0.88 -11.17
CA ILE A 72 10.01 -1.51 -9.88
C ILE A 72 9.49 -0.79 -8.60
N GLY A 73 8.75 0.32 -8.74
CA GLY A 73 8.24 1.12 -7.62
C GLY A 73 6.71 1.28 -7.58
N ARG A 74 5.93 0.32 -8.06
CA ARG A 74 4.46 0.42 -8.08
C ARG A 74 3.78 -0.90 -7.83
N THR A 75 2.58 -0.83 -7.29
CA THR A 75 1.64 -1.95 -7.30
C THR A 75 0.75 -1.87 -8.54
N ARG A 76 0.45 -3.02 -9.15
CA ARG A 76 -0.53 -3.09 -10.26
C ARG A 76 -1.99 -3.01 -9.76
N ASP A 77 -2.22 -3.49 -8.54
CA ASP A 77 -3.52 -3.55 -7.88
C ASP A 77 -3.32 -3.38 -6.36
N PHE A 78 -4.40 -3.32 -5.58
CA PHE A 78 -4.36 -3.24 -4.13
C PHE A 78 -3.80 -4.54 -3.51
N MET A 79 -2.60 -4.45 -2.97
CA MET A 79 -1.96 -5.52 -2.21
C MET A 79 -2.61 -5.62 -0.83
N LYS A 80 -2.98 -6.83 -0.40
CA LYS A 80 -3.44 -7.07 0.97
C LYS A 80 -2.25 -6.93 1.92
N VAL A 81 -2.33 -5.99 2.86
CA VAL A 81 -1.21 -5.62 3.74
C VAL A 81 -1.54 -5.71 5.24
N GLY A 82 -2.76 -6.11 5.59
CA GLY A 82 -3.16 -6.29 6.98
C GLY A 82 -4.68 -6.32 7.11
N ASN A 83 -5.16 -6.06 8.33
CA ASN A 83 -6.58 -5.90 8.64
C ASN A 83 -6.82 -4.60 9.40
N ILE A 84 -7.97 -3.97 9.19
CA ILE A 84 -8.51 -2.91 10.05
C ILE A 84 -9.84 -3.40 10.62
N GLY A 85 -9.86 -3.71 11.91
CA GLY A 85 -10.96 -4.46 12.51
C GLY A 85 -11.07 -5.85 11.88
N SER A 86 -12.28 -6.23 11.43
CA SER A 86 -12.55 -7.51 10.75
C SER A 86 -12.33 -7.48 9.24
N SER A 87 -11.97 -6.33 8.65
CA SER A 87 -11.85 -6.19 7.20
C SER A 87 -10.39 -6.16 6.75
N LYS A 88 -10.12 -6.77 5.58
CA LYS A 88 -8.80 -6.77 4.95
C LYS A 88 -8.44 -5.35 4.50
N LEU A 89 -7.21 -4.92 4.77
CA LEU A 89 -6.64 -3.66 4.30
C LEU A 89 -5.82 -3.91 3.04
N GLY A 90 -6.10 -3.13 2.01
CA GLY A 90 -5.36 -3.05 0.76
C GLY A 90 -4.50 -1.79 0.71
N LEU A 91 -3.34 -1.89 0.05
CA LEU A 91 -2.46 -0.77 -0.28
C LEU A 91 -2.13 -0.82 -1.77
N ALA A 92 -2.32 0.29 -2.45
CA ALA A 92 -1.72 0.57 -3.74
C ALA A 92 -0.79 1.78 -3.64
N TYR A 93 0.34 1.75 -4.32
CA TYR A 93 1.25 2.89 -4.36
C TYR A 93 2.00 2.98 -5.68
N THR A 94 2.56 4.16 -5.93
CA THR A 94 3.52 4.42 -7.01
C THR A 94 4.58 5.39 -6.51
N VAL A 95 5.84 5.04 -6.72
CA VAL A 95 6.99 5.90 -6.50
C VAL A 95 7.52 6.34 -7.86
N ARG A 96 7.83 7.64 -7.98
CA ARG A 96 8.47 8.23 -9.16
C ARG A 96 9.72 8.99 -8.72
N VAL A 97 10.82 8.83 -9.46
CA VAL A 97 11.98 9.73 -9.33
C VAL A 97 11.76 10.97 -10.19
N ASN A 98 11.97 12.15 -9.62
CA ASN A 98 11.88 13.44 -10.29
C ASN A 98 13.25 13.87 -10.84
N ASN A 99 13.28 14.85 -11.74
CA ASN A 99 14.53 15.32 -12.38
C ASN A 99 15.54 15.90 -11.37
N ASN A 100 15.07 16.43 -10.24
CA ASN A 100 15.91 16.92 -9.14
C ASN A 100 16.33 15.80 -8.16
N LEU A 101 16.13 14.52 -8.53
CA LEU A 101 16.41 13.33 -7.74
C LEU A 101 15.58 13.17 -6.46
N SER A 102 14.62 14.07 -6.20
CA SER A 102 13.56 13.79 -5.22
C SER A 102 12.68 12.65 -5.71
N ARG A 103 11.94 12.04 -4.79
CA ARG A 103 10.94 11.02 -5.12
C ARG A 103 9.55 11.54 -4.80
N THR A 104 8.57 11.14 -5.60
CA THR A 104 7.15 11.33 -5.27
C THR A 104 6.55 9.97 -4.97
N LEU A 105 6.00 9.80 -3.77
CA LEU A 105 5.20 8.65 -3.38
C LEU A 105 3.73 9.04 -3.46
N ILE A 106 2.95 8.31 -4.24
CA ILE A 106 1.49 8.36 -4.26
C ILE A 106 1.00 7.05 -3.66
N TYR A 107 0.06 7.11 -2.73
CA TYR A 107 -0.47 5.93 -2.07
C TYR A 107 -1.99 6.02 -1.87
N THR A 108 -2.62 4.85 -1.83
CA THR A 108 -4.03 4.68 -1.50
C THR A 108 -4.19 3.41 -0.66
N PHE A 109 -4.77 3.57 0.52
CA PHE A 109 -5.23 2.49 1.37
C PHE A 109 -6.73 2.29 1.20
N VAL A 110 -7.14 1.04 1.06
CA VAL A 110 -8.55 0.66 0.90
C VAL A 110 -8.94 -0.45 1.86
N LYS A 111 -10.19 -0.46 2.29
CA LYS A 111 -10.80 -1.56 3.03
C LYS A 111 -11.55 -2.43 2.04
N PHE A 112 -11.21 -3.71 1.98
CA PHE A 112 -11.98 -4.69 1.20
C PHE A 112 -13.31 -4.98 1.90
N PRO A 113 -14.39 -5.25 1.14
CA PRO A 113 -15.64 -5.70 1.74
C PRO A 113 -15.40 -6.97 2.56
N MET A 114 -16.16 -7.12 3.66
CA MET A 114 -16.18 -8.37 4.40
C MET A 114 -16.72 -9.47 3.48
N GLU A 115 -15.97 -10.56 3.34
CA GLU A 115 -16.51 -11.81 2.78
C GLU A 115 -17.56 -12.30 3.79
N LEU A 116 -18.85 -12.18 3.44
CA LEU A 116 -19.90 -12.83 4.22
C LEU A 116 -19.69 -14.35 4.10
N PRO A 117 -19.82 -15.12 5.20
CA PRO A 117 -19.75 -16.57 5.12
C PRO A 117 -20.82 -17.04 4.12
N SER A 118 -20.41 -17.85 3.14
CA SER A 118 -21.34 -18.53 2.24
C SER A 118 -22.25 -19.39 3.10
N VAL A 119 -23.54 -19.07 3.14
CA VAL A 119 -24.55 -19.94 3.72
C VAL A 119 -24.70 -21.10 2.73
N GLU A 120 -23.91 -22.15 2.89
CA GLU A 120 -24.26 -23.45 2.33
C GLU A 120 -25.52 -23.90 3.09
N SER A 121 -26.68 -23.68 2.48
CA SER A 121 -27.91 -24.30 2.93
C SER A 121 -27.74 -25.81 2.73
N GLU A 122 -27.43 -26.54 3.79
CA GLU A 122 -27.70 -27.97 3.84
C GLU A 122 -29.21 -28.12 3.66
N ALA A 123 -29.63 -28.50 2.45
CA ALA A 123 -30.96 -29.01 2.22
C ALA A 123 -31.07 -30.30 3.03
N VAL A 124 -31.79 -30.25 4.15
CA VAL A 124 -32.26 -31.43 4.85
C VAL A 124 -33.37 -32.00 3.97
N ASP A 125 -33.05 -33.04 3.20
CA ASP A 125 -34.06 -33.86 2.54
C ASP A 125 -34.83 -34.63 3.63
N GLU A 126 -36.14 -34.39 3.72
CA GLU A 126 -37.11 -35.22 4.45
C GLU A 126 -37.44 -36.51 3.70
#